data_AF-A0A9W7J2R5-F1
#
_entry.id   AF-A0A9W7J2R5-F1
#
_cell.length_a   1.000
_cell.length_b   1.000
_cell.length_c   1.000
_cell.angle_alpha   90.00
_cell.angle_beta   90.00
_cell.angle_gamma   90.00
#
_symmetry.space_group_name_H-M   'P 1'
#
loop_
_entity.id
_entity.type
_entity.pdbx_description
1 polymer ?
#
loop_
_entity_poly.entity_id
_entity_poly.type
_entity_poly.pdbx_seq_one_letter_code
_entity_poly.pdbx_strand_id
1 'polypeptide(L)'
;MEIAASHPISNGCADGADILTKLEADEQSNVRLSDFAGLGGERRPVGKYNFPPLLHQIVKNITEVYGDVSVTSRLSVSLTGEFYVVFCASIKEMSELRLEQVTENMILKWRDAIKDALRVRFKVDFAMEHLKKVACAYIGLMERRKLDSMASKISNLEAQLSVGKAEYCKISEMSKIYIDAADEFTGKAVSWGIFESSY
;
A
#
# COMPACT_ATOMS: atom_id res chain seq x y z
N MET A 1 -14.63 -0.98 36.98
CA MET A 1 -13.60 -0.19 36.27
C MET A 1 -12.85 -1.17 35.39
N GLU A 2 -13.31 -1.29 34.15
CA GLU A 2 -12.87 -2.32 33.21
C GLU A 2 -11.63 -1.80 32.47
N ILE A 3 -10.50 -2.47 32.64
CA ILE A 3 -9.25 -2.12 31.97
C ILE A 3 -9.39 -2.62 30.53
N ALA A 4 -9.59 -1.70 29.59
CA ALA A 4 -9.67 -2.02 28.18
C ALA A 4 -8.33 -2.61 27.71
N ALA A 5 -8.40 -3.84 27.23
CA ALA A 5 -7.29 -4.61 26.73
C ALA A 5 -6.55 -3.88 25.60
N SER A 6 -5.23 -3.79 25.76
CA SER A 6 -4.28 -3.44 24.71
C SER A 6 -4.48 -4.34 23.50
N HIS A 7 -5.00 -3.78 22.40
CA HIS A 7 -5.02 -4.47 21.12
C HIS A 7 -3.60 -4.57 20.55
N PRO A 8 -3.23 -5.68 19.88
CA PRO A 8 -1.89 -5.86 19.35
C PRO A 8 -1.64 -4.87 18.21
N ILE A 9 -0.50 -4.19 18.26
CA ILE A 9 0.05 -3.41 17.15
C ILE A 9 0.33 -4.40 16.02
N SER A 10 -0.51 -4.39 14.98
CA SER A 10 -0.27 -5.16 13.76
C SER A 10 1.01 -4.68 13.09
N ASN A 11 1.97 -5.60 12.91
CA ASN A 11 3.27 -5.42 12.25
C ASN A 11 3.10 -4.95 10.80
N GLY A 12 3.15 -3.63 10.57
CA GLY A 12 2.91 -3.01 9.27
C GLY A 12 4.13 -2.83 8.36
N CYS A 13 5.32 -3.30 8.76
CA CYS A 13 6.57 -3.07 8.00
C CYS A 13 6.81 -4.12 6.89
N ALA A 14 6.07 -5.24 6.89
CA ALA A 14 6.31 -6.35 5.97
C ALA A 14 5.61 -6.22 4.60
N ASP A 15 4.65 -5.31 4.44
CA ASP A 15 3.74 -5.28 3.27
C ASP A 15 4.36 -4.64 2.00
N GLY A 16 5.19 -3.60 2.17
CA GLY A 16 5.72 -2.85 1.01
C GLY A 16 6.86 -3.57 0.26
N ALA A 17 7.72 -4.29 0.99
CA ALA A 17 8.81 -5.06 0.40
C ALA A 17 8.30 -6.25 -0.43
N ASP A 18 7.14 -6.79 -0.06
CA ASP A 18 6.53 -7.97 -0.69
C ASP A 18 6.08 -7.71 -2.14
N ILE A 19 5.62 -6.50 -2.47
CA ILE A 19 5.18 -6.17 -3.83
C ILE A 19 6.37 -6.12 -4.81
N LEU A 20 7.50 -5.55 -4.37
CA LEU A 20 8.69 -5.47 -5.24
C LEU A 20 9.32 -6.84 -5.46
N THR A 21 9.35 -7.70 -4.44
CA THR A 21 9.80 -9.10 -4.61
C THR A 21 8.88 -9.87 -5.53
N LYS A 22 7.55 -9.71 -5.41
CA LYS A 22 6.56 -10.29 -6.33
C LYS A 22 6.74 -9.80 -7.77
N LEU A 23 7.16 -8.55 -7.99
CA LEU A 23 7.45 -8.06 -9.34
C LEU A 23 8.61 -8.79 -10.01
N GLU A 24 9.65 -9.14 -9.25
CA GLU A 24 10.82 -9.85 -9.77
C GLU A 24 10.56 -11.36 -9.93
N ALA A 25 9.66 -11.94 -9.14
CA ALA A 25 9.33 -13.37 -9.16
C ALA A 25 8.90 -13.88 -10.55
N ASP A 26 9.56 -14.93 -11.05
CA ASP A 26 9.24 -15.57 -12.34
C ASP A 26 8.12 -16.62 -12.16
N GLU A 27 6.93 -16.15 -11.81
CA GLU A 27 5.75 -17.00 -11.60
C GLU A 27 4.99 -17.26 -12.91
N GLN A 28 4.28 -18.38 -12.97
CA GLN A 28 3.41 -18.69 -14.10
C GLN A 28 2.31 -17.63 -14.21
N SER A 29 2.21 -17.03 -15.39
CA SER A 29 1.18 -16.03 -15.69
C SER A 29 -0.20 -16.67 -15.70
N ASN A 30 -1.16 -15.97 -15.08
CA ASN A 30 -2.59 -16.32 -15.13
C ASN A 30 -3.43 -15.25 -15.85
N VAL A 31 -2.80 -14.22 -16.42
CA VAL A 31 -3.52 -13.10 -17.05
C VAL A 31 -4.20 -13.53 -18.35
N ARG A 32 -5.43 -13.08 -18.54
CA ARG A 32 -6.26 -13.32 -19.72
C ARG A 32 -6.79 -12.01 -20.25
N LEU A 33 -7.14 -11.99 -21.53
CA LEU A 33 -7.78 -10.81 -22.14
C LEU A 33 -9.11 -10.43 -21.44
N SER A 34 -9.83 -11.42 -20.91
CA SER A 34 -11.07 -11.22 -20.15
C SER A 34 -10.88 -10.41 -18.86
N ASP A 35 -9.65 -10.28 -18.37
CA ASP A 35 -9.33 -9.56 -17.15
C ASP A 35 -9.26 -8.04 -17.39
N PHE A 36 -9.45 -7.60 -18.64
CA PHE A 36 -9.47 -6.21 -19.07
C PHE A 36 -10.85 -5.83 -19.60
N ALA A 37 -11.38 -4.71 -19.10
CA ALA A 37 -12.73 -4.27 -19.42
C ALA A 37 -12.87 -3.79 -20.88
N GLY A 38 -13.96 -4.19 -21.53
CA GLY A 38 -14.38 -3.65 -22.83
C GLY A 38 -13.60 -4.16 -24.05
N LEU A 39 -12.75 -5.19 -23.91
CA LEU A 39 -11.91 -5.71 -25.01
C LEU A 39 -12.50 -6.93 -25.74
N GLY A 40 -13.77 -7.25 -25.49
CA GLY A 40 -14.50 -8.27 -26.25
C GLY A 40 -14.94 -7.77 -27.64
N GLY A 41 -15.30 -8.71 -28.52
CA GLY A 41 -15.92 -8.43 -29.81
C GLY A 41 -14.96 -8.43 -31.00
N GLU A 42 -15.37 -7.75 -32.07
CA GLU A 42 -14.66 -7.73 -33.36
C GLU A 42 -13.29 -7.05 -33.24
N ARG A 43 -12.27 -7.64 -33.86
CA ARG A 43 -10.92 -7.09 -33.95
C ARG A 43 -10.64 -6.61 -35.37
N ARG A 44 -9.94 -5.47 -35.48
CA ARG A 44 -9.59 -4.84 -36.75
C ARG A 44 -8.07 -4.79 -36.94
N PRO A 45 -7.57 -4.83 -38.18
CA PRO A 45 -6.14 -4.87 -38.46
C PRO A 45 -5.44 -3.56 -38.07
N VAL A 46 -4.30 -3.68 -37.39
CA VAL A 46 -3.29 -2.63 -37.20
C VAL A 46 -1.94 -3.28 -37.50
N GLY A 47 -1.34 -2.91 -38.64
CA GLY A 47 -0.14 -3.59 -39.13
C GLY A 47 -0.41 -5.06 -39.45
N LYS A 48 0.33 -5.97 -38.80
CA LYS A 48 0.27 -7.42 -39.04
C LYS A 48 -0.76 -8.16 -38.17
N TYR A 49 -1.35 -7.48 -37.18
CA TYR A 49 -2.19 -8.11 -36.15
C TYR A 49 -3.57 -7.46 -36.08
N ASN A 50 -4.53 -8.18 -35.49
CA ASN A 50 -5.89 -7.70 -35.29
C ASN A 50 -6.09 -7.33 -33.82
N PHE A 51 -6.53 -6.09 -33.57
CA PHE A 51 -6.74 -5.55 -32.23
C PHE A 51 -8.20 -5.11 -32.02
N PRO A 52 -8.73 -5.21 -30.79
CA PRO A 52 -9.92 -4.46 -30.39
C PRO A 52 -9.73 -2.96 -30.67
N PRO A 53 -10.74 -2.24 -31.19
CA PRO A 53 -10.63 -0.82 -31.52
C PRO A 53 -10.09 0.06 -30.39
N LEU A 54 -10.43 -0.26 -29.14
CA LEU A 54 -9.96 0.44 -27.95
C LEU A 54 -8.42 0.42 -27.76
N LEU A 55 -7.71 -0.53 -28.38
CA LEU A 55 -6.26 -0.64 -28.28
C LEU A 55 -5.52 0.04 -29.43
N HIS A 56 -6.22 0.49 -30.48
CA HIS A 56 -5.58 1.01 -31.70
C HIS A 56 -4.65 2.17 -31.43
N GLN A 57 -5.07 3.13 -30.59
CA GLN A 57 -4.24 4.28 -30.26
C GLN A 57 -3.02 3.88 -29.42
N ILE A 58 -3.15 2.89 -28.53
CA ILE A 58 -2.03 2.38 -27.73
C ILE A 58 -0.98 1.73 -28.64
N VAL A 59 -1.40 0.88 -29.58
CA VAL A 59 -0.50 0.23 -30.55
C VAL A 59 0.25 1.28 -31.38
N LYS A 60 -0.47 2.31 -31.87
CA LYS A 60 0.14 3.41 -32.62
C LYS A 60 1.18 4.15 -31.79
N ASN A 61 0.84 4.58 -30.58
CA ASN A 61 1.75 5.30 -29.70
C ASN A 61 3.01 4.48 -29.39
N ILE A 62 2.86 3.18 -29.10
CA ILE A 62 4.00 2.29 -28.85
C ILE A 62 4.87 2.16 -30.10
N THR A 63 4.24 1.98 -31.27
CA THR A 63 4.96 1.83 -32.54
C THR A 63 5.70 3.11 -32.94
N GLU A 64 5.11 4.28 -32.70
CA GLU A 64 5.71 5.57 -32.98
C GLU A 64 6.95 5.84 -32.11
N VAL A 65 6.92 5.43 -30.83
CA VAL A 65 8.02 5.70 -29.88
C VAL A 65 9.09 4.61 -29.93
N TYR A 66 8.69 3.34 -30.03
CA TYR A 66 9.58 2.17 -29.85
C TYR A 66 9.71 1.29 -31.10
N GLY A 67 8.97 1.57 -32.17
CA GLY A 67 8.88 0.72 -33.35
C GLY A 67 8.06 -0.56 -33.12
N ASP A 68 8.18 -1.52 -34.04
CA ASP A 68 7.54 -2.84 -33.92
C ASP A 68 8.23 -3.66 -32.80
N VAL A 69 7.67 -3.58 -31.59
CA VAL A 69 8.19 -4.28 -30.40
C VAL A 69 8.12 -5.80 -30.54
N SER A 70 7.31 -6.33 -31.47
CA SER A 70 7.09 -7.76 -31.67
C SER A 70 8.02 -8.39 -32.71
N VAL A 71 8.86 -7.59 -33.39
CA VAL A 71 9.67 -8.02 -34.55
C VAL A 71 10.62 -9.20 -34.26
N THR A 72 11.01 -9.39 -33.01
CA THR A 72 11.91 -10.47 -32.57
C THR A 72 11.18 -11.72 -32.07
N SER A 73 9.85 -11.71 -32.07
CA SER A 73 9.03 -12.89 -31.74
C SER A 73 9.29 -14.02 -32.73
N ARG A 74 9.36 -15.24 -32.22
CA ARG A 74 9.48 -16.48 -33.01
C ARG A 74 8.18 -17.25 -33.12
N LEU A 75 7.11 -16.74 -32.52
CA LEU A 75 5.79 -17.37 -32.57
C LEU A 75 5.10 -17.09 -33.92
N SER A 76 4.03 -17.84 -34.19
CA SER A 76 3.16 -17.55 -35.32
C SER A 76 2.55 -16.14 -35.19
N VAL A 77 2.15 -15.55 -36.32
CA VAL A 77 1.49 -14.22 -36.33
C VAL A 77 0.26 -14.21 -35.43
N SER A 78 -0.53 -15.30 -35.45
CA SER A 78 -1.73 -15.42 -34.61
C SER A 78 -1.39 -15.41 -33.12
N LEU A 79 -0.44 -16.24 -32.66
CA LEU A 79 -0.06 -16.29 -31.24
C LEU A 79 0.62 -14.99 -30.80
N THR A 80 1.51 -14.44 -31.63
CA THR A 80 2.15 -13.13 -31.38
C THR A 80 1.09 -12.05 -31.19
N GLY A 81 0.02 -12.07 -32.00
CA GLY A 81 -1.10 -11.15 -31.89
C GLY A 81 -1.81 -11.23 -30.53
N GLU A 82 -2.06 -12.43 -30.00
CA GLU A 82 -2.72 -12.57 -28.69
C GLU A 82 -1.90 -11.97 -27.54
N PHE A 83 -0.58 -12.26 -27.49
CA PHE A 83 0.30 -11.64 -26.49
C PHE A 83 0.36 -10.13 -26.63
N TYR A 84 0.37 -9.61 -27.87
CA TYR A 84 0.39 -8.18 -28.10
C TYR A 84 -0.91 -7.49 -27.65
N VAL A 85 -2.06 -8.12 -27.89
CA VAL A 85 -3.35 -7.59 -27.42
C VAL A 85 -3.37 -7.51 -25.89
N VAL A 86 -2.91 -8.54 -25.17
CA VAL A 86 -2.86 -8.55 -23.69
C VAL A 86 -1.87 -7.52 -23.14
N PHE A 87 -0.71 -7.38 -23.79
CA PHE A 87 0.26 -6.33 -23.45
C PHE A 87 -0.33 -4.92 -23.63
N CYS A 88 -0.93 -4.64 -24.78
CA CYS A 88 -1.56 -3.34 -25.05
C CYS A 88 -2.76 -3.06 -24.12
N ALA A 89 -3.51 -4.10 -23.75
CA ALA A 89 -4.60 -3.99 -22.76
C ALA A 89 -4.09 -3.50 -21.40
N SER A 90 -2.93 -4.01 -20.96
CA SER A 90 -2.29 -3.58 -19.72
C SER A 90 -1.85 -2.13 -19.79
N ILE A 91 -1.18 -1.72 -20.87
CA ILE A 91 -0.76 -0.32 -21.05
C ILE A 91 -1.97 0.62 -21.10
N LYS A 92 -3.06 0.21 -21.75
CA LYS A 92 -4.31 0.98 -21.78
C LYS A 92 -4.86 1.17 -20.37
N GLU A 93 -5.04 0.10 -19.61
CA GLU A 93 -5.62 0.18 -18.26
C GLU A 93 -4.74 1.03 -17.34
N MET A 94 -3.40 0.90 -17.42
CA MET A 94 -2.46 1.77 -16.71
C MET A 94 -2.65 3.25 -17.07
N SER A 95 -2.95 3.57 -18.33
CA SER A 95 -3.15 4.95 -18.79
C SER A 95 -4.47 5.60 -18.34
N GLU A 96 -5.44 4.80 -17.89
CA GLU A 96 -6.77 5.25 -17.48
C GLU A 96 -6.91 5.39 -15.96
N LEU A 97 -5.93 4.92 -15.19
CA LEU A 97 -5.98 4.90 -13.73
C LEU A 97 -5.08 5.97 -13.12
N ARG A 98 -5.58 6.60 -12.05
CA ARG A 98 -4.76 7.40 -11.13
C ARG A 98 -4.17 6.49 -10.05
N LEU A 99 -3.05 6.91 -9.45
CA LEU A 99 -2.33 6.13 -8.44
C LEU A 99 -3.23 5.69 -7.27
N GLU A 100 -4.19 6.53 -6.87
CA GLU A 100 -5.12 6.25 -5.77
C GLU A 100 -6.12 5.12 -6.07
N GLN A 101 -6.32 4.81 -7.35
CA GLN A 101 -7.21 3.74 -7.83
C GLN A 101 -6.45 2.42 -8.05
N VAL A 102 -5.12 2.45 -8.03
CA VAL A 102 -4.28 1.27 -8.23
C VAL A 102 -4.37 0.36 -7.01
N THR A 103 -4.39 -0.95 -7.27
CA THR A 103 -4.32 -2.00 -6.25
C THR A 103 -3.14 -2.93 -6.55
N GLU A 104 -2.67 -3.65 -5.53
CA GLU A 104 -1.62 -4.67 -5.72
C GLU A 104 -1.99 -5.69 -6.80
N ASN A 105 -3.23 -6.19 -6.80
CA ASN A 105 -3.70 -7.15 -7.82
C ASN A 105 -3.60 -6.59 -9.25
N MET A 106 -3.83 -5.29 -9.44
CA MET A 106 -3.65 -4.65 -10.75
C MET A 106 -2.17 -4.62 -11.15
N ILE A 107 -1.27 -4.27 -10.22
CA ILE A 107 0.18 -4.27 -10.46
C ILE A 107 0.67 -5.67 -10.87
N LEU A 108 0.22 -6.71 -10.17
CA LEU A 108 0.58 -8.10 -10.49
C LEU A 108 -0.02 -8.55 -11.83
N LYS A 109 -1.24 -8.12 -12.16
CA LYS A 109 -1.85 -8.37 -13.48
C LYS A 109 -1.04 -7.74 -14.61
N TRP A 110 -0.60 -6.49 -14.46
CA TRP A 110 0.23 -5.82 -15.47
C TRP A 110 1.62 -6.45 -15.58
N ARG A 111 2.21 -6.84 -14.45
CA ARG A 111 3.47 -7.60 -14.41
C ARG A 111 3.36 -8.85 -15.27
N ASP A 112 2.33 -9.65 -15.08
CA ASP A 112 2.15 -10.92 -15.80
C ASP A 112 2.07 -10.69 -17.32
N ALA A 113 1.28 -9.71 -17.75
CA ALA A 113 1.16 -9.37 -19.17
C ALA A 113 2.48 -8.87 -19.78
N ILE A 114 3.24 -8.05 -19.05
CA ILE A 114 4.55 -7.56 -19.50
C ILE A 114 5.57 -8.68 -19.53
N LYS A 115 5.61 -9.56 -18.52
CA LYS A 115 6.51 -10.72 -18.48
C LYS A 115 6.20 -11.73 -19.59
N ASP A 116 4.92 -11.96 -19.88
CA ASP A 116 4.54 -12.82 -21.01
C ASP A 116 5.03 -12.26 -22.35
N ALA A 117 4.90 -10.94 -22.56
CA ALA A 117 5.47 -10.27 -23.73
C ALA A 117 7.01 -10.40 -23.80
N LEU A 118 7.71 -10.25 -22.67
CA LEU A 118 9.17 -10.47 -22.60
C LEU A 118 9.54 -11.94 -22.91
N ARG A 119 8.79 -12.93 -22.38
CA ARG A 119 9.02 -14.36 -22.63
C ARG A 119 8.91 -14.72 -24.12
N VAL A 120 7.98 -14.07 -24.83
CA VAL A 120 7.85 -14.23 -26.29
C VAL A 120 8.77 -13.29 -27.10
N ARG A 121 9.76 -12.68 -26.42
CA ARG A 121 10.83 -11.85 -26.97
C ARG A 121 10.37 -10.53 -27.56
N PHE A 122 9.33 -9.93 -27.00
CA PHE A 122 9.03 -8.54 -27.34
C PHE A 122 10.04 -7.61 -26.69
N LYS A 123 10.36 -6.51 -27.37
CA LYS A 123 11.24 -5.45 -26.86
C LYS A 123 10.46 -4.48 -25.98
N VAL A 124 10.05 -4.95 -24.79
CA VAL A 124 9.15 -4.21 -23.88
C VAL A 124 9.75 -3.96 -22.49
N ASP A 125 11.07 -3.98 -22.37
CA ASP A 125 11.78 -3.68 -21.12
C ASP A 125 11.38 -2.32 -20.54
N PHE A 126 11.09 -1.34 -21.40
CA PHE A 126 10.59 -0.02 -21.00
C PHE A 126 9.31 -0.09 -20.15
N ALA A 127 8.43 -1.05 -20.44
CA ALA A 127 7.17 -1.22 -19.73
C ALA A 127 7.42 -1.82 -18.33
N MET A 128 8.36 -2.77 -18.22
CA MET A 128 8.73 -3.34 -16.93
C MET A 128 9.40 -2.28 -16.04
N GLU A 129 10.30 -1.48 -16.60
CA GLU A 129 10.94 -0.38 -15.86
C GLU A 129 9.94 0.69 -15.43
N HIS A 130 8.91 0.96 -16.25
CA HIS A 130 7.82 1.83 -15.85
C HIS A 130 6.97 1.22 -14.73
N LEU A 131 6.63 -0.07 -14.82
CA LEU A 131 5.84 -0.76 -13.80
C LEU A 131 6.53 -0.77 -12.43
N LYS A 132 7.85 -0.95 -12.39
CA LYS A 132 8.64 -0.82 -11.15
C LYS A 132 8.47 0.56 -10.50
N LYS A 133 8.48 1.63 -11.29
CA LYS A 133 8.23 3.00 -10.79
C LYS A 133 6.81 3.16 -10.25
N VAL A 134 5.82 2.59 -10.93
CA VAL A 134 4.41 2.60 -10.47
C VAL A 134 4.28 1.85 -9.13
N ALA A 135 4.90 0.68 -8.98
CA ALA A 135 4.87 -0.06 -7.73
C ALA A 135 5.55 0.70 -6.57
N CYS A 136 6.70 1.33 -6.82
CA CYS A 136 7.34 2.21 -5.83
C CYS A 136 6.43 3.38 -5.43
N ALA A 137 5.75 4.00 -6.38
CA ALA A 137 4.80 5.09 -6.10
C ALA A 137 3.60 4.60 -5.26
N TYR A 138 3.08 3.40 -5.57
CA TYR A 138 1.98 2.78 -4.83
C TYR A 138 2.37 2.50 -3.37
N ILE A 139 3.55 1.90 -3.15
CA ILE A 139 4.10 1.68 -1.80
C ILE A 139 4.26 3.02 -1.07
N GLY A 140 4.81 4.04 -1.73
CA GLY A 140 4.96 5.38 -1.16
C GLY A 140 3.62 6.00 -0.72
N LEU A 141 2.55 5.80 -1.49
CA LEU A 141 1.21 6.25 -1.11
C LEU A 141 0.69 5.51 0.12
N MET A 142 0.90 4.19 0.22
CA MET A 142 0.50 3.40 1.39
C MET A 142 1.25 3.83 2.65
N GLU A 143 2.57 4.01 2.56
CA GLU A 143 3.40 4.46 3.69
C GLU A 143 3.00 5.86 4.15
N ARG A 144 2.68 6.79 3.22
CA ARG A 144 2.16 8.11 3.58
C ARG A 144 0.86 8.01 4.40
N ARG A 145 -0.09 7.17 3.99
CA ARG A 145 -1.34 6.95 4.74
C ARG A 145 -1.09 6.38 6.14
N LYS A 146 -0.13 5.48 6.29
CA LYS A 146 0.28 4.96 7.62
C LYS A 146 0.85 6.09 8.50
N LEU A 147 1.75 6.92 7.94
CA LEU A 147 2.32 8.07 8.63
C LEU A 147 1.24 9.07 9.07
N ASP A 148 0.32 9.43 8.19
CA ASP A 148 -0.77 10.38 8.50
C ASP A 148 -1.69 9.83 9.61
N SER A 149 -1.97 8.52 9.59
CA SER A 149 -2.73 7.85 10.65
C SER A 149 -1.99 7.86 11.99
N MET A 150 -0.68 7.59 11.98
CA MET A 150 0.15 7.63 13.19
C MET A 150 0.27 9.04 13.74
N ALA A 151 0.50 10.04 12.90
CA ALA A 151 0.55 11.44 13.30
C ALA A 151 -0.75 11.86 13.99
N SER A 152 -1.90 11.49 13.41
CA SER A 152 -3.22 11.75 14.01
C SER A 152 -3.39 11.10 15.39
N LYS A 153 -2.89 9.86 15.56
CA LYS A 153 -2.90 9.16 16.86
C LYS A 153 -2.01 9.83 17.89
N ILE A 154 -0.81 10.27 17.49
CA ILE A 154 0.12 10.98 18.35
C ILE A 154 -0.53 12.27 18.87
N SER A 155 -1.06 13.11 17.97
CA SER A 155 -1.73 14.35 18.38
C SER A 155 -2.91 14.11 19.31
N ASN A 156 -3.68 13.03 19.11
CA ASN A 156 -4.77 12.68 20.01
C ASN A 156 -4.27 12.25 21.41
N LEU A 157 -3.22 11.44 21.48
CA LEU A 157 -2.61 11.02 22.75
C LEU A 157 -1.97 12.19 23.49
N GLU A 158 -1.31 13.11 22.79
CA GLU A 158 -0.74 14.33 23.36
C GLU A 158 -1.82 15.21 24.00
N ALA A 159 -2.97 15.36 23.34
CA ALA A 159 -4.12 16.09 23.89
C ALA A 159 -4.65 15.42 25.16
N GLN A 160 -4.84 14.10 25.15
CA GLN A 160 -5.29 13.35 26.33
C GLN A 160 -4.29 13.45 27.49
N LEU A 161 -2.99 13.36 27.21
CA LEU A 161 -1.93 13.52 28.21
C LEU A 161 -1.96 14.92 28.84
N SER A 162 -2.20 15.95 28.04
CA SER A 162 -2.34 17.32 28.55
C SER A 162 -3.53 17.47 29.51
N VAL A 163 -4.66 16.85 29.17
CA VAL A 163 -5.85 16.84 30.05
C VAL A 163 -5.55 16.10 31.35
N GLY A 164 -4.99 14.89 31.27
CA GLY A 164 -4.64 14.10 32.46
C GLY A 164 -3.62 14.80 33.37
N LYS A 165 -2.63 15.51 32.80
CA LYS A 165 -1.69 16.35 33.57
C LYS A 165 -2.41 17.47 34.31
N ALA A 166 -3.36 18.15 33.66
CA ALA A 166 -4.13 19.22 34.30
C ALA A 166 -5.01 18.69 35.44
N GLU A 167 -5.63 17.52 35.26
CA GLU A 167 -6.41 16.86 36.31
C GLU A 167 -5.53 16.41 37.48
N TYR A 168 -4.38 15.81 37.20
CA TYR A 168 -3.40 15.44 38.23
C TYR A 168 -2.96 16.64 39.07
N CYS A 169 -2.60 17.77 38.45
CA CYS A 169 -2.21 18.97 39.19
C CYS A 169 -3.31 19.45 40.13
N LYS A 170 -4.57 19.49 39.65
CA LYS A 170 -5.72 19.89 40.48
C LYS A 170 -5.92 18.95 41.67
N ILE A 171 -5.90 17.64 41.44
CA ILE A 171 -6.09 16.65 42.51
C ILE A 171 -4.93 16.74 43.51
N SER A 172 -3.69 16.81 43.03
CA SER A 172 -2.49 16.90 43.87
C SER A 172 -2.54 18.13 44.78
N GLU A 173 -2.94 19.29 44.24
CA GLU A 173 -3.05 20.52 45.01
C GLU A 173 -4.17 20.44 46.06
N MET A 174 -5.35 19.95 45.67
CA MET A 174 -6.51 19.81 46.57
C MET A 174 -6.30 18.75 47.65
N SER A 175 -5.55 17.69 47.37
CA SER A 175 -5.37 16.56 48.28
C SER A 175 -4.14 16.65 49.18
N LYS A 176 -3.27 17.65 49.00
CA LYS A 176 -1.97 17.76 49.67
C LYS A 176 -2.04 17.58 51.18
N ILE A 177 -2.91 18.32 51.87
CA ILE A 177 -3.02 18.27 53.34
C ILE A 177 -3.43 16.87 53.82
N TYR A 178 -4.29 16.18 53.08
CA TYR A 178 -4.71 14.82 53.44
C TYR A 178 -3.61 13.80 53.18
N ILE A 179 -2.81 13.98 52.12
CA ILE A 179 -1.65 13.13 51.83
C ILE A 179 -0.58 13.34 52.91
N ASP A 180 -0.24 14.58 53.25
CA ASP A 180 0.73 14.91 54.30
C ASP A 180 0.32 14.30 55.65
N ALA A 181 -0.97 14.38 56.00
CA ALA A 181 -1.52 13.73 57.20
C ALA A 181 -1.43 12.20 57.11
N ALA A 182 -1.75 11.59 55.96
CA ALA A 182 -1.63 10.14 55.80
C ALA A 182 -0.17 9.67 55.94
N ASP A 183 0.78 10.42 55.39
CA ASP A 183 2.21 10.12 55.46
C ASP A 183 2.72 10.20 56.92
N GLU A 184 2.22 11.14 57.72
CA GLU A 184 2.57 11.27 59.14
C GLU A 184 2.24 10.00 59.95
N PHE A 185 1.11 9.37 59.65
CA PHE A 185 0.63 8.16 60.33
C PHE A 185 1.04 6.85 59.64
N THR A 186 1.60 6.91 58.44
CA THR A 186 2.01 5.70 57.70
C THR A 186 3.10 4.95 58.46
N GLY A 187 2.87 3.66 58.73
CA GLY A 187 3.78 2.81 59.50
C GLY A 187 3.75 3.04 61.02
N LYS A 188 2.86 3.88 61.53
CA LYS A 188 2.69 4.16 62.96
C LYS A 188 1.33 3.66 63.47
N ALA A 189 1.21 3.45 64.77
CA ALA A 189 -0.11 3.26 65.39
C ALA A 189 -0.91 4.56 65.24
N VAL A 190 -2.20 4.49 64.91
CA VAL A 190 -3.05 5.69 64.78
C VAL A 190 -3.18 6.49 66.09
N SER A 191 -2.85 5.87 67.23
CA SER A 191 -2.77 6.54 68.53
C SER A 191 -1.41 7.17 68.83
N TRP A 192 -0.42 7.07 67.93
CA TRP A 192 0.98 7.46 68.19
C TRP A 192 1.12 8.91 68.67
N GLY A 193 0.43 9.87 68.06
CA GLY A 193 0.45 11.28 68.49
C GLY A 193 -0.28 11.59 69.80
N ILE A 194 -1.06 10.65 70.37
CA ILE A 194 -1.78 10.84 71.65
C ILE A 194 -0.83 10.66 72.84
N PHE A 195 0.20 9.83 72.70
CA PHE A 195 1.06 9.42 73.81
C PHE A 195 2.44 10.11 73.83
N GLU A 196 2.82 10.87 72.80
CA GLU A 196 4.12 11.56 72.72
C GLU A 196 4.27 12.76 73.68
N SER A 197 3.18 13.41 74.12
CA SER A 197 3.25 14.58 75.01
C SER A 197 3.36 14.24 76.51
N SER A 198 3.84 13.04 76.86
CA SER A 198 3.72 12.49 78.22
C SER A 198 5.02 12.44 79.05
N TYR A 199 6.11 13.10 78.61
CA TYR A 199 7.38 13.18 79.36
C TYR A 199 8.03 14.56 79.27
#